data_AF-A0AA40JQ79-F1
#
_entry.id   AF-A0AA40JQ79-F1
#
_cell.length_a   1.000
_cell.length_b   1.000
_cell.length_c   1.000
_cell.angle_alpha   90.00
_cell.angle_beta   90.00
_cell.angle_gamma   90.00
#
_symmetry.space_group_name_H-M   'P 1'
#
loop_
_entity.id
_entity.type
_entity.pdbx_description
1 polymer ?
#
loop_
_entity_poly.entity_id
_entity_poly.type
_entity_poly.pdbx_seq_one_letter_code
_entity_poly.pdbx_strand_id
1 'polypeptide(L)'
;MLAFKIMNDPFVGSLTFCRIYSGKLTKCVSLDNTVKNKRERIGRMLQMHYNSREDIEEAFAGDIVALAGLKETTTGDTLCDPLKPVILERMEFPDPVIEIAIEPKTKADQEKMGIALNRLAAEDPS
;
A
#
# COMPACT_ATOMS: atom_id res chain seq x y z
N MET A 1 -4.77 10.14 4.88
CA MET A 1 -4.17 8.95 5.52
C MET A 1 -2.92 8.56 4.75
N LEU A 2 -1.95 7.94 5.41
CA LEU A 2 -0.67 7.54 4.80
C LEU A 2 -0.61 6.02 4.67
N ALA A 3 -0.32 5.53 3.47
CA ALA A 3 0.03 4.12 3.26
C ALA A 3 1.50 3.92 3.66
N PHE A 4 1.78 3.06 4.63
CA PHE A 4 3.15 2.87 5.16
C PHE A 4 3.70 1.46 4.96
N LYS A 5 2.86 0.49 4.57
CA LYS A 5 3.30 -0.86 4.29
C LYS A 5 2.35 -1.55 3.33
N ILE A 6 2.90 -2.25 2.35
CA ILE A 6 2.15 -3.15 1.48
C ILE A 6 2.59 -4.57 1.78
N MET A 7 1.61 -5.47 1.84
CA MET A 7 1.85 -6.89 2.11
C MET A 7 0.93 -7.72 1.24
N ASN A 8 1.49 -8.66 0.50
CA ASN A 8 0.69 -9.65 -0.21
C ASN A 8 0.22 -10.76 0.74
N ASP A 9 -1.08 -10.82 1.00
CA ASP A 9 -1.70 -11.91 1.74
C ASP A 9 -2.20 -13.02 0.78
N PRO A 10 -1.92 -14.30 1.05
CA PRO A 10 -2.35 -15.40 0.18
C PRO A 10 -3.86 -15.53 -0.03
N PHE A 11 -4.67 -15.06 0.92
CA PHE A 11 -6.12 -15.24 0.91
C PHE A 11 -6.87 -13.99 0.44
N VAL A 12 -6.36 -12.81 0.79
CA VAL A 12 -7.04 -11.53 0.56
C VAL A 12 -6.36 -10.71 -0.55
N GLY A 13 -5.18 -11.12 -1.01
CA GLY A 13 -4.38 -10.40 -2.01
C GLY A 13 -3.56 -9.27 -1.39
N SER A 14 -3.29 -8.22 -2.17
CA SER A 14 -2.51 -7.08 -1.69
C SER A 14 -3.27 -6.31 -0.61
N LEU A 15 -2.66 -6.23 0.57
CA LEU A 15 -3.10 -5.44 1.72
C LEU A 15 -2.21 -4.21 1.85
N THR A 16 -2.83 -3.03 1.81
CA THR A 16 -2.16 -1.76 2.07
C THR A 16 -2.50 -1.30 3.49
N PHE A 17 -1.49 -1.22 4.35
CA PHE A 17 -1.63 -0.71 5.69
C PHE A 17 -1.56 0.81 5.68
N CYS A 18 -2.58 1.42 6.25
CA CYS A 18 -2.77 2.86 6.27
C CYS A 18 -2.93 3.37 7.69
N ARG A 19 -2.29 4.52 7.98
CA ARG A 19 -2.51 5.30 9.19
C ARG A 19 -3.45 6.47 8.90
N ILE A 20 -4.57 6.52 9.60
CA ILE A 20 -5.53 7.63 9.46
C ILE A 20 -5.13 8.76 10.40
N TYR A 21 -4.78 9.91 9.84
CA TYR A 21 -4.36 11.10 10.62
C TYR A 21 -5.52 12.05 10.93
N SER A 22 -6.54 12.10 10.06
CA SER A 22 -7.68 13.00 10.19
C SER A 22 -8.89 12.44 9.49
N GLY A 23 -10.08 12.79 9.98
CA GLY A 23 -11.36 12.42 9.38
C GLY A 23 -11.83 11.02 9.77
N LYS A 24 -12.73 10.50 8.94
CA LYS A 24 -13.35 9.18 9.08
C LYS A 24 -13.28 8.48 7.73
N LEU A 25 -12.94 7.21 7.75
CA LEU A 25 -12.94 6.32 6.59
C LEU A 25 -14.16 5.41 6.69
N THR A 26 -14.96 5.33 5.64
CA THR A 26 -16.07 4.38 5.56
C THR A 26 -15.92 3.50 4.32
N LYS A 27 -16.47 2.29 4.40
CA LYS A 27 -16.47 1.32 3.31
C LYS A 27 -17.11 1.92 2.05
N CYS A 28 -16.63 1.51 0.88
CA CYS A 28 -17.12 1.96 -0.43
C CYS A 28 -16.89 3.44 -0.79
N VAL A 29 -16.18 4.22 0.03
CA VAL A 29 -15.78 5.59 -0.31
C VAL A 29 -14.66 5.59 -1.35
N SER A 30 -14.63 6.64 -2.18
CA SER A 30 -13.52 6.90 -3.10
C SER A 30 -12.63 7.99 -2.52
N LEU A 31 -11.33 7.74 -2.50
CA LEU A 31 -10.29 8.68 -2.08
C LEU A 31 -9.38 9.00 -3.25
N ASP A 32 -8.72 10.15 -3.19
CA ASP A 32 -7.68 10.52 -4.14
C ASP A 32 -6.30 10.16 -3.56
N ASN A 33 -5.50 9.41 -4.32
CA ASN A 33 -4.07 9.30 -4.13
C ASN A 33 -3.41 10.55 -4.69
N THR A 34 -2.96 11.45 -3.82
CA THR A 34 -2.41 12.76 -4.20
C THR A 34 -1.00 12.69 -4.75
N VAL A 35 -0.28 11.59 -4.51
CA VAL A 35 1.07 11.38 -5.05
C VAL A 35 0.99 10.98 -6.52
N LYS A 36 0.03 10.12 -6.88
CA LYS A 36 -0.14 9.60 -8.25
C LYS A 36 -1.28 10.26 -9.02
N ASN A 37 -2.04 11.14 -8.38
CA ASN A 37 -3.25 11.77 -8.93
C ASN A 37 -4.26 10.75 -9.47
N LYS A 38 -4.51 9.71 -8.67
CA LYS A 38 -5.33 8.56 -9.04
C LYS A 38 -6.41 8.30 -8.01
N ARG A 39 -7.61 7.97 -8.48
CA ARG A 39 -8.74 7.62 -7.63
C ARG A 39 -8.66 6.19 -7.17
N GLU A 40 -8.79 5.98 -5.87
CA GLU A 40 -8.79 4.68 -5.23
C GLU A 40 -10.13 4.47 -4.52
N ARG A 41 -10.76 3.34 -4.79
CA ARG A 41 -12.03 2.98 -4.14
C ARG A 41 -11.77 2.01 -3.01
N ILE A 42 -12.21 2.37 -1.82
CA ILE A 42 -12.07 1.55 -0.64
C ILE A 42 -13.08 0.40 -0.72
N GLY A 43 -12.55 -0.81 -0.92
CA GLY A 43 -13.33 -2.04 -0.94
C GLY A 43 -13.50 -2.60 0.47
N ARG A 44 -12.68 -3.59 0.81
CA ARG A 44 -12.70 -4.28 2.10
C ARG A 44 -11.66 -3.66 3.04
N MET A 45 -12.08 -3.34 4.26
CA MET A 45 -11.20 -2.81 5.31
C MET A 45 -11.11 -3.83 6.44
N LEU A 46 -9.89 -4.03 6.92
CA LEU A 46 -9.56 -5.04 7.90
C LEU A 46 -8.77 -4.41 9.04
N GLN A 47 -9.14 -4.75 10.27
CA GLN A 47 -8.31 -4.52 11.44
C GLN A 47 -7.56 -5.82 11.76
N MET A 48 -6.24 -5.72 11.79
CA MET A 48 -5.37 -6.88 11.99
C MET A 48 -5.04 -6.99 13.48
N HIS A 49 -5.44 -8.10 14.09
CA HIS A 49 -5.08 -8.47 15.46
C HIS A 49 -3.99 -9.57 15.43
N TYR A 50 -3.45 -9.94 16.59
CA TYR A 50 -2.32 -10.88 16.68
C TYR A 50 -2.60 -12.26 16.03
N ASN A 51 -3.84 -12.75 16.09
CA ASN A 51 -4.24 -14.05 15.55
C ASN A 51 -5.55 -14.01 14.74
N SER A 52 -6.17 -12.84 14.61
CA SER A 52 -7.46 -12.70 13.95
C SER A 52 -7.49 -11.47 13.06
N ARG A 53 -8.41 -11.50 12.11
CA ARG A 53 -8.66 -10.41 11.18
C ARG A 53 -10.13 -10.04 11.33
N GLU A 54 -10.39 -8.77 11.53
CA GLU A 54 -11.74 -8.27 11.74
C GLU A 54 -12.13 -7.37 10.57
N ASP A 55 -13.25 -7.69 9.92
CA ASP A 55 -13.82 -6.82 8.89
C ASP A 55 -14.50 -5.63 9.55
N ILE A 56 -14.06 -4.43 9.20
CA ILE A 56 -14.60 -3.19 9.73
C ILE A 56 -15.29 -2.39 8.62
N GLU A 57 -16.36 -1.69 8.97
CA GLU A 57 -17.08 -0.82 8.02
C GLU A 57 -16.63 0.64 8.10
N GLU A 58 -16.08 1.04 9.23
CA GLU A 58 -15.68 2.41 9.53
C GLU A 58 -14.37 2.42 10.32
N ALA A 59 -13.55 3.45 10.12
CA ALA A 59 -12.33 3.71 10.87
C ALA A 59 -12.14 5.22 11.07
N PHE A 60 -11.47 5.62 12.14
CA PHE A 60 -11.36 7.00 12.57
C PHE A 60 -9.91 7.49 12.57
N ALA A 61 -9.75 8.81 12.70
CA ALA A 61 -8.46 9.42 12.96
C ALA A 61 -7.80 8.78 14.19
N GLY A 62 -6.59 8.27 14.03
CA GLY A 62 -5.90 7.53 15.07
C GLY A 62 -5.91 6.01 14.89
N ASP A 63 -6.61 5.48 13.88
CA ASP A 63 -6.62 4.04 13.60
C ASP A 63 -5.56 3.62 12.57
N ILE A 64 -5.13 2.37 12.68
CA ILE A 64 -4.33 1.68 11.66
C ILE A 64 -5.19 0.57 11.08
N VAL A 65 -5.38 0.61 9.76
CA VAL A 65 -6.25 -0.32 9.04
C VAL A 65 -5.55 -0.88 7.82
N ALA A 66 -5.90 -2.10 7.45
CA ALA A 66 -5.46 -2.74 6.21
C ALA A 66 -6.57 -2.64 5.16
N LEU A 67 -6.23 -2.12 3.99
CA LEU A 67 -7.13 -1.95 2.85
C LEU A 67 -6.80 -3.01 1.81
N ALA A 68 -7.79 -3.81 1.42
CA ALA A 68 -7.59 -4.85 0.41
C ALA A 68 -7.90 -4.33 -1.00
N GLY A 69 -7.02 -4.67 -1.94
CA GLY A 69 -7.29 -4.51 -3.38
C GLY A 69 -7.11 -3.09 -3.91
N LEU A 70 -6.28 -2.27 -3.27
CA LEU A 70 -5.81 -1.02 -3.86
C LEU A 70 -4.89 -1.33 -5.04
N LYS A 71 -5.05 -0.60 -6.15
CA LYS A 71 -4.40 -0.94 -7.42
C LYS A 71 -3.12 -0.16 -7.67
N GLU A 72 -3.14 1.13 -7.36
CA GLU A 72 -2.05 2.05 -7.71
C GLU A 72 -1.40 2.65 -6.46
N THR A 73 -1.78 2.26 -5.25
CA THR A 73 -1.18 2.77 -4.02
C THR A 73 0.14 2.06 -3.69
N THR A 74 1.21 2.82 -3.44
CA THR A 74 2.52 2.34 -2.96
C THR A 74 2.82 2.78 -1.53
N THR A 75 3.81 2.14 -0.89
CA THR A 75 4.34 2.59 0.40
C THR A 75 4.82 4.05 0.30
N GLY A 76 4.38 4.89 1.24
CA GLY A 76 4.63 6.33 1.27
C GLY A 76 3.54 7.19 0.60
N ASP A 77 2.54 6.59 -0.07
CA ASP A 77 1.50 7.35 -0.74
C ASP A 77 0.48 7.94 0.25
N THR A 78 -0.02 9.14 -0.07
CA THR A 78 -1.09 9.80 0.68
C THR A 78 -2.43 9.60 -0.01
N LEU A 79 -3.42 9.08 0.74
CA LEU A 79 -4.81 8.97 0.33
C LEU A 79 -5.66 9.99 1.09
N CYS A 80 -6.40 10.86 0.42
CA CYS A 80 -7.21 11.89 1.06
C CYS A 80 -8.56 12.11 0.40
N ASP A 81 -9.38 12.97 1.01
CA ASP A 81 -10.65 13.42 0.45
C ASP A 81 -10.39 14.23 -0.83
N PRO A 82 -11.05 13.92 -1.96
CA PRO A 82 -10.95 14.69 -3.21
C PRO A 82 -11.26 16.19 -3.06
N LEU A 83 -12.11 16.56 -2.11
CA LEU A 83 -12.49 17.96 -1.86
C LEU A 83 -11.45 18.72 -1.03
N LYS A 84 -10.55 18.01 -0.36
CA LYS A 84 -9.51 18.58 0.52
C LYS A 84 -8.18 17.85 0.28
N PRO A 85 -7.55 18.06 -0.90
CA PRO A 85 -6.31 17.40 -1.23
C PRO A 85 -5.21 17.81 -0.27
N VAL A 86 -4.52 16.81 0.29
CA VAL A 86 -3.33 16.99 1.14
C VAL A 86 -2.28 15.98 0.72
N ILE A 87 -1.02 16.39 0.80
CA ILE A 87 0.14 15.51 0.66
C ILE A 87 0.77 15.45 2.05
N LEU A 88 0.78 14.26 2.64
CA LEU A 88 1.53 14.02 3.87
C LEU A 88 3.00 13.81 3.49
N GLU A 89 3.89 14.12 4.43
CA GLU A 89 5.34 14.05 4.21
C GLU A 89 5.74 12.68 3.65
N ARG A 90 6.42 12.72 2.49
CA ARG A 90 6.87 11.53 1.80
C ARG A 90 8.10 11.00 2.53
N MET A 91 8.17 9.69 2.76
CA MET A 91 9.41 9.08 3.21
C MET A 91 10.48 9.29 2.14
N GLU A 92 11.52 10.05 2.46
CA GLU A 92 12.73 10.12 1.64
C GLU A 92 13.52 8.83 1.84
N PHE A 93 13.64 8.03 0.78
CA PHE A 93 14.51 6.86 0.77
C PHE A 93 15.89 7.30 0.31
N PRO A 94 16.96 7.02 1.07
CA PRO A 94 18.31 7.34 0.66
C PRO A 94 18.71 6.47 -0.55
N ASP A 95 19.66 6.97 -1.35
CA ASP A 95 20.20 6.18 -2.46
C ASP A 95 20.81 4.86 -1.96
N PRO A 96 20.62 3.74 -2.68
CA PRO A 96 21.13 2.44 -2.29
C PRO A 96 22.66 2.47 -2.21
N VAL A 97 23.20 2.11 -1.05
CA VAL A 97 24.65 2.13 -0.77
C VAL A 97 25.36 0.81 -1.12
N ILE A 98 24.60 -0.22 -1.48
CA ILE A 98 25.11 -1.56 -1.83
C ILE A 98 24.39 -2.03 -3.09
N GLU A 99 25.16 -2.55 -4.05
CA GLU A 99 24.65 -3.16 -5.27
C GLU A 99 25.05 -4.64 -5.34
N ILE A 100 24.15 -5.50 -5.83
CA ILE A 100 24.39 -6.93 -6.02
C ILE A 100 23.95 -7.32 -7.43
N ALA A 101 24.84 -7.97 -8.18
CA ALA A 101 24.51 -8.54 -9.48
C ALA A 101 23.84 -9.92 -9.30
N ILE A 102 22.71 -10.13 -9.98
CA ILE A 102 21.96 -11.39 -9.96
C ILE A 102 21.71 -11.83 -11.40
N GLU A 103 22.08 -13.07 -11.72
CA GLU A 103 21.86 -13.66 -13.05
C GLU A 103 20.92 -14.87 -12.96
N PRO A 104 19.92 -14.97 -13.86
CA PRO A 104 19.03 -16.11 -13.89
C PRO A 104 19.75 -17.34 -14.45
N LYS A 105 19.59 -18.50 -13.80
CA LYS A 105 20.24 -19.75 -14.23
C LYS A 105 19.73 -20.26 -15.58
N THR A 106 18.48 -19.96 -15.91
CA THR A 106 17.85 -20.40 -17.15
C THR A 106 17.11 -19.25 -17.83
N LYS A 107 16.89 -19.36 -19.14
CA LYS A 107 16.07 -18.39 -19.89
C LYS A 107 14.63 -18.29 -19.35
N ALA A 108 14.07 -19.39 -18.85
CA ALA A 108 12.73 -19.39 -18.25
C ALA A 108 12.71 -18.64 -16.90
N ASP A 109 13.82 -18.65 -16.16
CA ASP A 109 13.93 -17.93 -14.89
C ASP A 109 14.11 -16.43 -15.09
N GLN A 110 14.57 -15.97 -16.26
CA GLN A 110 14.72 -14.55 -16.57
C GLN A 110 13.39 -13.80 -16.48
N GLU A 111 12.32 -14.37 -17.05
CA GLU A 111 10.98 -13.78 -17.00
C GLU A 111 10.40 -13.80 -15.57
N LYS A 112 10.56 -14.93 -14.86
CA LYS A 112 10.11 -15.08 -13.47
C LYS A 112 10.83 -14.13 -12.52
N MET A 113 12.14 -13.93 -12.72
CA MET A 113 12.95 -13.01 -11.94
C MET A 113 12.46 -11.57 -12.11
N GLY A 114 12.17 -11.14 -13.34
CA GLY A 114 11.62 -9.80 -13.59
C GLY A 114 10.28 -9.57 -12.87
N ILE A 115 9.39 -10.56 -12.90
CA ILE A 115 8.10 -10.48 -12.18
C ILE A 115 8.30 -10.42 -10.67
N ALA A 116 9.20 -11.24 -10.12
CA ALA A 116 9.48 -11.28 -8.69
C ALA A 116 10.11 -9.98 -8.18
N LEU A 117 11.10 -9.44 -8.89
CA LEU A 117 11.75 -8.17 -8.55
C LEU A 117 10.77 -7.00 -8.58
N ASN A 118 9.89 -6.93 -9.59
CA ASN A 118 8.86 -5.90 -9.67
C ASN A 118 7.87 -5.97 -8.49
N ARG A 119 7.55 -7.18 -8.00
CA ARG A 119 6.70 -7.33 -6.81
C ARG A 119 7.41 -6.86 -5.55
N LEU A 120 8.68 -7.20 -5.39
CA LEU A 120 9.50 -6.76 -4.25
C LEU A 120 9.64 -5.24 -4.22
N ALA A 121 9.97 -4.62 -5.35
CA ALA A 121 10.10 -3.17 -5.47
C ALA A 121 8.78 -2.41 -5.24
N ALA A 122 7.64 -3.06 -5.46
CA ALA A 122 6.33 -2.47 -5.16
C ALA A 122 5.98 -2.55 -3.66
N GLU A 123 6.48 -3.57 -2.94
CA GLU A 123 6.30 -3.71 -1.50
C GLU A 123 7.24 -2.77 -0.73
N ASP A 124 8.50 -2.69 -1.17
CA ASP A 124 9.55 -1.87 -0.58
C ASP A 124 10.18 -0.92 -1.62
N PRO A 125 9.91 0.39 -1.54
CA PRO A 125 10.45 1.37 -2.47
C PRO A 125 11.88 1.86 -2.13
N SER A 126 12.52 1.34 -1.06
CA SER A 126 13.91 1.68 -0.69
C SER A 126 14.96 1.00 -1.55
#